data_AF-A0A7V3MG95-F1
#
_entry.id   AF-A0A7V3MG95-F1
#
_cell.length_a   1.000
_cell.length_b   1.000
_cell.length_c   1.000
_cell.angle_alpha   90.00
_cell.angle_beta   90.00
_cell.angle_gamma   90.00
#
_symmetry.space_group_name_H-M   'P 1'
#
loop_
_entity.id
_entity.type
_entity.pdbx_description
1 polymer ?
#
loop_
_entity_poly.entity_id
_entity_poly.type
_entity_poly.pdbx_seq_one_letter_code
_entity_poly.pdbx_strand_id
1 'polypeptide(L)'
;MGTGTGTSYSEQIADGIACLACTNGHLTAARVALDRAVAAATAGDTAGAKAQWAAAAAELDALAAIDWAPEKLARTPAADRAIVERTRACVAQVRAQVPLPSSVGTALGLAAEGPRFLVSGHVSARDEAEVTTRLLAIDEAGTAAERLDLIDRTDAAGRHARAALRDGRHALEQARLMGTWTDLDAWERARTAFQTAATALLPDPDRDQLAAAATACRTCLDQFRADFLATMQARRLAPPTPVRPVPAGPPAVAPAAPPARPRRDGR
;
A
#
# COMPACT_ATOMS: atom_id res chain seq x y z
N MET A 1 -16.51 21.28 -23.22
CA MET A 1 -15.48 20.40 -22.63
C MET A 1 -16.06 19.88 -21.34
N GLY A 2 -16.38 18.59 -21.27
CA GLY A 2 -17.06 18.00 -20.11
C GLY A 2 -16.11 17.94 -18.91
N THR A 3 -16.50 18.55 -17.80
CA THR A 3 -15.87 18.39 -16.49
C THR A 3 -16.22 16.99 -15.97
N GLY A 4 -15.43 15.99 -16.39
CA GLY A 4 -15.52 14.65 -15.81
C GLY A 4 -15.15 14.74 -14.34
N THR A 5 -16.12 14.49 -13.47
CA THR A 5 -15.92 14.22 -12.04
C THR A 5 -15.22 12.86 -11.92
N GLY A 6 -13.94 12.80 -12.25
CA GLY A 6 -13.13 11.61 -12.01
C GLY A 6 -12.87 11.50 -10.51
N THR A 7 -13.30 10.40 -9.90
CA THR A 7 -12.89 10.06 -8.54
C THR A 7 -11.40 9.78 -8.51
N SER A 8 -10.69 10.39 -7.57
CA SER A 8 -9.27 10.17 -7.36
C SER A 8 -8.95 8.72 -6.99
N TYR A 9 -7.67 8.32 -7.12
CA TYR A 9 -7.27 6.94 -6.81
C TYR A 9 -7.60 6.59 -5.37
N SER A 10 -7.24 7.44 -4.40
CA SER A 10 -7.53 7.18 -2.99
C SER A 10 -9.04 7.17 -2.68
N GLU A 11 -9.88 7.96 -3.35
CA GLU A 11 -11.35 7.91 -3.18
C GLU A 11 -11.97 6.58 -3.64
N GLN A 12 -11.31 5.86 -4.55
CA GLN A 12 -11.73 4.51 -4.96
C GLN A 12 -11.43 3.45 -3.89
N ILE A 13 -10.58 3.79 -2.91
CA ILE A 13 -10.14 2.92 -1.82
C ILE A 13 -10.78 3.43 -0.53
N ALA A 14 -11.39 2.58 0.31
CA ALA A 14 -12.09 3.09 1.50
C ALA A 14 -11.11 3.60 2.58
N ASP A 15 -11.47 4.70 3.25
CA ASP A 15 -10.63 5.31 4.30
C ASP A 15 -10.35 4.35 5.44
N GLY A 16 -9.07 4.28 5.81
CA GLY A 16 -8.64 3.68 7.05
C GLY A 16 -8.88 2.17 7.19
N ILE A 17 -9.25 1.46 6.13
CA ILE A 17 -9.50 0.01 6.14
C ILE A 17 -8.31 -0.70 5.50
N ALA A 18 -7.93 -1.84 6.07
CA ALA A 18 -6.97 -2.75 5.45
C ALA A 18 -7.51 -3.18 4.07
N CYS A 19 -6.81 -2.74 3.04
CA CYS A 19 -7.39 -2.67 1.71
C CYS A 19 -7.38 -4.06 1.04
N LEU A 20 -8.55 -4.70 0.92
CA LEU A 20 -8.68 -5.98 0.23
C LEU A 20 -8.38 -5.88 -1.28
N ALA A 21 -8.74 -4.77 -1.91
CA ALA A 21 -8.41 -4.51 -3.31
C ALA A 21 -6.88 -4.36 -3.51
N CYS A 22 -6.21 -3.66 -2.61
CA CYS A 22 -4.77 -3.47 -2.60
C CYS A 22 -4.08 -4.80 -2.30
N THR A 23 -4.58 -5.58 -1.33
CA THR A 23 -4.12 -6.94 -1.05
C THR A 23 -4.14 -7.80 -2.32
N ASN A 24 -5.25 -7.82 -3.06
CA ASN A 24 -5.34 -8.52 -4.34
C ASN A 24 -4.33 -7.98 -5.37
N GLY A 25 -4.19 -6.64 -5.45
CA GLY A 25 -3.28 -5.95 -6.35
C GLY A 25 -1.82 -6.33 -6.11
N HIS A 26 -1.35 -6.17 -4.87
CA HIS A 26 -0.01 -6.52 -4.43
C HIS A 26 0.30 -8.00 -4.62
N LEU A 27 -0.61 -8.90 -4.20
CA LEU A 27 -0.42 -10.35 -4.42
C LEU A 27 -0.36 -10.70 -5.91
N THR A 28 -1.18 -10.04 -6.75
CA THR A 28 -1.15 -10.24 -8.20
C THR A 28 0.15 -9.72 -8.80
N ALA A 29 0.61 -8.53 -8.40
CA ALA A 29 1.85 -7.93 -8.88
C ALA A 29 3.07 -8.77 -8.45
N ALA A 30 3.13 -9.19 -7.19
CA ALA A 30 4.17 -10.08 -6.67
C ALA A 30 4.20 -11.41 -7.42
N ARG A 31 3.04 -12.01 -7.69
CA ARG A 31 2.93 -13.25 -8.49
C ARG A 31 3.46 -13.05 -9.92
N VAL A 32 3.06 -11.97 -10.59
CA VAL A 32 3.55 -11.62 -11.94
C VAL A 32 5.07 -11.43 -11.93
N ALA A 33 5.61 -10.73 -10.94
CA ALA A 33 7.04 -10.48 -10.80
C ALA A 33 7.80 -11.80 -10.57
N LEU A 34 7.31 -12.70 -9.70
CA LEU A 34 7.92 -14.01 -9.50
C LEU A 34 7.89 -14.89 -10.76
N ASP A 35 6.77 -14.89 -11.50
CA ASP A 35 6.69 -15.60 -12.79
C ASP A 35 7.74 -15.07 -13.78
N ARG A 36 7.91 -13.75 -13.84
CA ARG A 36 8.93 -13.10 -14.70
C ARG A 36 10.34 -13.39 -14.22
N ALA A 37 10.58 -13.48 -12.91
CA ALA A 37 11.87 -13.85 -12.35
C ALA A 37 12.25 -15.28 -12.78
N VAL A 38 11.32 -16.23 -12.71
CA VAL A 38 11.53 -17.62 -13.18
C VAL A 38 11.84 -17.64 -14.69
N ALA A 39 11.10 -16.89 -15.48
CA ALA A 39 11.32 -16.81 -16.93
C ALA A 39 12.70 -16.23 -17.27
N ALA A 40 13.10 -15.13 -16.61
CA ALA A 40 14.41 -14.52 -16.79
C ALA A 40 15.54 -15.47 -16.39
N ALA A 41 15.43 -16.14 -15.23
CA ALA A 41 16.40 -17.13 -14.77
C ALA A 41 16.53 -18.32 -15.74
N THR A 42 15.40 -18.78 -16.30
CA THR A 42 15.39 -19.85 -17.31
C THR A 42 16.08 -19.44 -18.61
N ALA A 43 15.99 -18.16 -18.98
CA ALA A 43 16.68 -17.58 -20.12
C ALA A 43 18.15 -17.24 -19.86
N GLY A 44 18.67 -17.48 -18.64
CA GLY A 44 20.03 -17.10 -18.23
C GLY A 44 20.20 -15.61 -17.90
N ASP A 45 19.12 -14.83 -17.87
CA ASP A 45 19.15 -13.41 -17.47
C ASP A 45 19.10 -13.27 -15.95
N THR A 46 20.28 -13.36 -15.35
CA THR A 46 20.46 -13.24 -13.89
C THR A 46 20.06 -11.85 -13.37
N ALA A 47 20.38 -10.79 -14.11
CA ALA A 47 20.09 -9.42 -13.68
C ALA A 47 18.59 -9.14 -13.70
N GLY A 48 17.89 -9.54 -14.77
CA GLY A 48 16.44 -9.44 -14.87
C GLY A 48 15.74 -10.30 -13.83
N ALA A 49 16.24 -11.50 -13.55
CA ALA A 49 15.70 -12.37 -12.51
C ALA A 49 15.80 -11.71 -11.11
N LYS A 50 16.95 -11.15 -10.74
CA LYS A 50 17.10 -10.38 -9.49
C LYS A 50 16.17 -9.18 -9.43
N ALA A 51 16.06 -8.44 -10.54
CA ALA A 51 15.21 -7.25 -10.57
C ALA A 51 13.73 -7.60 -10.29
N GLN A 52 13.22 -8.65 -10.93
CA GLN A 52 11.85 -9.10 -10.73
C GLN A 52 11.65 -9.77 -9.35
N TRP A 53 12.65 -10.47 -8.82
CA TRP A 53 12.60 -11.04 -7.47
C TRP A 53 12.52 -9.95 -6.39
N ALA A 54 13.32 -8.88 -6.54
CA ALA A 54 13.24 -7.70 -5.69
C ALA A 54 11.88 -6.99 -5.81
N ALA A 55 11.34 -6.85 -7.02
CA ALA A 55 10.02 -6.24 -7.23
C ALA A 55 8.91 -7.04 -6.53
N ALA A 56 8.99 -8.38 -6.54
CA ALA A 56 8.04 -9.21 -5.81
C ALA A 56 8.12 -8.99 -4.28
N ALA A 57 9.33 -8.96 -3.71
CA ALA A 57 9.50 -8.63 -2.29
C ALA A 57 8.96 -7.23 -1.95
N ALA A 58 9.22 -6.26 -2.82
CA ALA A 58 8.80 -4.89 -2.64
C ALA A 58 7.27 -4.73 -2.57
N GLU A 59 6.53 -5.41 -3.46
CA GLU A 59 5.06 -5.40 -3.43
C GLU A 59 4.50 -6.03 -2.13
N LEU A 60 5.14 -7.08 -1.62
CA LEU A 60 4.71 -7.73 -0.37
C LEU A 60 5.08 -6.91 0.87
N ASP A 61 6.26 -6.28 0.88
CA ASP A 61 6.72 -5.44 1.98
C ASP A 61 5.90 -4.15 2.08
N ALA A 62 5.57 -3.51 0.95
CA ALA A 62 4.75 -2.30 0.94
C ALA A 62 3.31 -2.57 1.40
N LEU A 63 2.70 -3.69 0.95
CA LEU A 63 1.42 -4.18 1.47
C LEU A 63 1.45 -4.31 3.00
N ALA A 64 2.49 -4.95 3.54
CA ALA A 64 2.62 -5.17 4.97
C ALA A 64 2.84 -3.88 5.76
N ALA A 65 3.63 -2.95 5.22
CA ALA A 65 4.02 -1.70 5.88
C ALA A 65 2.88 -0.66 5.93
N ILE A 66 2.17 -0.45 4.82
CA ILE A 66 1.19 0.64 4.71
C ILE A 66 -0.25 0.15 4.71
N ASP A 67 -0.57 -0.88 3.93
CA ASP A 67 -1.96 -1.29 3.73
C ASP A 67 -2.48 -2.23 4.81
N TRP A 68 -1.58 -2.93 5.49
CA TRP A 68 -1.87 -3.75 6.66
C TRP A 68 -1.31 -3.14 7.96
N ALA A 69 -1.05 -1.83 7.97
CA ALA A 69 -0.65 -1.11 9.18
C ALA A 69 -1.66 -1.37 10.32
N PRO A 70 -1.20 -1.51 11.58
CA PRO A 70 -2.08 -1.79 12.72
C PRO A 70 -3.27 -0.85 12.84
N GLU A 71 -3.06 0.44 12.57
CA GLU A 71 -4.08 1.49 12.62
C GLU A 71 -5.16 1.28 11.56
N LYS A 72 -4.78 0.83 10.35
CA LYS A 72 -5.75 0.46 9.30
C LYS A 72 -6.51 -0.80 9.68
N LEU A 73 -5.82 -1.83 10.21
CA LEU A 73 -6.46 -3.06 10.67
C LEU A 73 -7.47 -2.84 11.79
N ALA A 74 -7.18 -1.93 12.73
CA ALA A 74 -8.06 -1.63 13.85
C ALA A 74 -9.43 -1.07 13.41
N ARG A 75 -9.47 -0.37 12.26
CA ARG A 75 -10.69 0.23 11.69
C ARG A 75 -11.34 -0.64 10.61
N THR A 76 -10.71 -1.74 10.21
CA THR A 76 -11.26 -2.71 9.24
C THR A 76 -12.45 -3.47 9.84
N PRO A 77 -13.57 -3.63 9.08
CA PRO A 77 -14.66 -4.50 9.50
C PRO A 77 -14.17 -5.91 9.86
N ALA A 78 -14.72 -6.49 10.94
CA ALA A 78 -14.20 -7.74 11.51
C ALA A 78 -14.08 -8.89 10.48
N ALA A 79 -15.05 -9.01 9.56
CA ALA A 79 -15.01 -10.02 8.50
C ALA A 79 -13.86 -9.81 7.51
N ASP A 80 -13.57 -8.57 7.14
CA ASP A 80 -12.46 -8.24 6.22
C ASP A 80 -11.11 -8.36 6.92
N ARG A 81 -11.04 -7.94 8.19
CA ARG A 81 -9.85 -8.08 9.02
C ARG A 81 -9.44 -9.55 9.15
N ALA A 82 -10.40 -10.45 9.32
CA ALA A 82 -10.13 -11.89 9.40
C ALA A 82 -9.53 -12.46 8.10
N ILE A 83 -9.93 -11.96 6.92
CA ILE A 83 -9.31 -12.35 5.64
C ILE A 83 -7.85 -11.87 5.63
N VAL A 84 -7.62 -10.62 6.01
CA VAL A 84 -6.26 -10.05 6.01
C VAL A 84 -5.35 -10.82 6.99
N GLU A 85 -5.82 -11.11 8.20
CA GLU A 85 -5.06 -11.86 9.21
C GLU A 85 -4.67 -13.26 8.73
N ARG A 86 -5.57 -14.00 8.07
CA ARG A 86 -5.24 -15.29 7.45
C ARG A 86 -4.24 -15.14 6.31
N THR A 87 -4.43 -14.11 5.49
CA THR A 87 -3.57 -13.85 4.31
C THR A 87 -2.15 -13.42 4.72
N ARG A 88 -2.01 -12.70 5.84
CA ARG A 88 -0.72 -12.22 6.37
C ARG A 88 0.28 -13.34 6.60
N ALA A 89 -0.14 -14.45 7.18
CA ALA A 89 0.74 -15.59 7.44
C ALA A 89 1.31 -16.16 6.12
N CYS A 90 0.45 -16.27 5.11
CA CYS A 90 0.86 -16.75 3.80
C CYS A 90 1.77 -15.74 3.07
N VAL A 91 1.47 -14.43 3.12
CA VAL A 91 2.37 -13.40 2.58
C VAL A 91 3.73 -13.43 3.23
N ALA A 92 3.80 -13.58 4.56
CA ALA A 92 5.07 -13.70 5.27
C ALA A 92 5.88 -14.93 4.80
N GLN A 93 5.21 -16.06 4.54
CA GLN A 93 5.87 -17.27 4.00
C GLN A 93 6.41 -17.06 2.58
N VAL A 94 5.65 -16.40 1.69
CA VAL A 94 6.14 -16.05 0.35
C VAL A 94 7.31 -15.09 0.45
N ARG A 95 7.19 -14.06 1.30
CA ARG A 95 8.21 -13.03 1.49
C ARG A 95 9.52 -13.58 2.04
N ALA A 96 9.46 -14.56 2.94
CA ALA A 96 10.62 -15.23 3.50
C ALA A 96 11.45 -16.00 2.45
N GLN A 97 10.86 -16.32 1.30
CA GLN A 97 11.58 -16.96 0.20
C GLN A 97 12.42 -15.97 -0.62
N VAL A 98 12.24 -14.66 -0.41
CA VAL A 98 13.06 -13.62 -1.06
C VAL A 98 14.11 -13.12 -0.06
N PRO A 99 15.42 -13.34 -0.28
CA PRO A 99 16.47 -12.97 0.66
C PRO A 99 16.85 -11.47 0.55
N LEU A 100 15.84 -10.61 0.44
CA LEU A 100 16.00 -9.16 0.47
C LEU A 100 15.69 -8.67 1.90
N PRO A 101 16.46 -7.73 2.49
CA PRO A 101 16.08 -7.10 3.75
C PRO A 101 14.75 -6.33 3.60
N SER A 102 13.83 -6.48 4.55
CA SER A 102 12.48 -5.90 4.45
C SER A 102 12.48 -4.38 4.40
N SER A 103 13.46 -3.70 5.00
CA SER A 103 13.56 -2.25 4.93
C SER A 103 13.87 -1.76 3.50
N VAL A 104 14.74 -2.47 2.77
CA VAL A 104 15.07 -2.18 1.37
C VAL A 104 13.87 -2.48 0.47
N GLY A 105 13.20 -3.62 0.69
CA GLY A 105 11.98 -3.96 -0.05
C GLY A 105 10.85 -2.97 0.19
N THR A 106 10.68 -2.50 1.44
CA THR A 106 9.71 -1.45 1.79
C THR A 106 10.01 -0.15 1.04
N ALA A 107 11.24 0.35 1.10
CA ALA A 107 11.61 1.59 0.40
C ALA A 107 11.35 1.49 -1.12
N LEU A 108 11.73 0.36 -1.74
CA LEU A 108 11.45 0.10 -3.16
C LEU A 108 9.95 0.06 -3.47
N GLY A 109 9.18 -0.67 -2.69
CA GLY A 109 7.74 -0.88 -2.94
C GLY A 109 6.96 0.42 -2.81
N LEU A 110 7.25 1.20 -1.77
CA LEU A 110 6.60 2.50 -1.55
C LEU A 110 6.96 3.53 -2.62
N ALA A 111 8.22 3.52 -3.10
CA ALA A 111 8.62 4.37 -4.22
C ALA A 111 7.94 3.97 -5.53
N ALA A 112 7.69 2.67 -5.76
CA ALA A 112 6.95 2.19 -6.91
C ALA A 112 5.43 2.49 -6.82
N GLU A 113 4.89 2.58 -5.60
CA GLU A 113 3.48 2.88 -5.38
C GLU A 113 3.13 4.36 -5.41
N GLY A 114 3.99 5.24 -4.87
CA GLY A 114 3.71 6.68 -4.74
C GLY A 114 3.10 7.32 -5.98
N PRO A 115 3.64 7.08 -7.19
CA PRO A 115 3.07 7.56 -8.45
C PRO A 115 1.60 7.18 -8.68
N ARG A 116 1.10 6.06 -8.16
CA ARG A 116 -0.30 5.61 -8.36
C ARG A 116 -1.32 6.63 -7.83
N PHE A 117 -0.94 7.42 -6.84
CA PHE A 117 -1.76 8.48 -6.24
C PHE A 117 -1.64 9.82 -6.98
N LEU A 118 -0.72 9.93 -7.94
CA LEU A 118 -0.40 11.15 -8.68
C LEU A 118 -0.90 11.15 -10.13
N VAL A 119 -1.32 9.99 -10.64
CA VAL A 119 -1.67 9.78 -12.06
C VAL A 119 -3.12 10.17 -12.38
N SER A 120 -3.99 10.38 -11.38
CA SER A 120 -5.34 10.89 -11.63
C SER A 120 -5.31 12.36 -12.05
N GLY A 121 -6.16 12.74 -13.02
CA GLY A 121 -6.32 14.14 -13.46
C GLY A 121 -6.81 15.11 -12.36
N HIS A 122 -7.12 14.58 -11.18
CA HIS A 122 -7.36 15.29 -9.94
C HIS A 122 -6.59 14.59 -8.82
N VAL A 123 -5.67 15.29 -8.17
CA VAL A 123 -5.01 14.86 -6.94
C VAL A 123 -5.79 15.46 -5.78
N SER A 124 -6.41 14.61 -4.97
CA SER A 124 -7.19 15.03 -3.81
C SER A 124 -6.28 15.27 -2.61
N ALA A 125 -6.76 16.00 -1.59
CA ALA A 125 -6.08 16.12 -0.29
C ALA A 125 -5.81 14.74 0.36
N ARG A 126 -6.58 13.72 -0.05
CA ARG A 126 -6.39 12.36 0.41
C ARG A 126 -5.23 11.65 -0.29
N ASP A 127 -5.09 11.83 -1.60
CA ASP A 127 -3.91 11.36 -2.33
C ASP A 127 -2.64 12.01 -1.77
N GLU A 128 -2.69 13.31 -1.46
CA GLU A 128 -1.60 14.04 -0.80
C GLU A 128 -1.19 13.40 0.53
N ALA A 129 -2.17 13.02 1.35
CA ALA A 129 -1.91 12.34 2.63
C ALA A 129 -1.29 10.94 2.45
N GLU A 130 -1.78 10.17 1.48
CA GLU A 130 -1.24 8.84 1.14
C GLU A 130 0.19 8.94 0.59
N VAL A 131 0.49 9.97 -0.22
CA VAL A 131 1.84 10.24 -0.73
C VAL A 131 2.77 10.69 0.39
N THR A 132 2.32 11.59 1.26
CA THR A 132 3.09 12.07 2.42
C THR A 132 3.44 10.92 3.35
N THR A 133 2.47 10.04 3.64
CA THR A 133 2.68 8.84 4.46
C THR A 133 3.76 7.95 3.85
N ARG A 134 3.74 7.74 2.53
CA ARG A 134 4.76 6.94 1.82
C ARG A 134 6.13 7.59 1.85
N LEU A 135 6.23 8.91 1.65
CA LEU A 135 7.50 9.62 1.74
C LEU A 135 8.15 9.47 3.12
N LEU A 136 7.38 9.60 4.20
CA LEU A 136 7.88 9.40 5.56
C LEU A 136 8.33 7.95 5.78
N ALA A 137 7.51 6.98 5.38
CA ALA A 137 7.83 5.56 5.52
C ALA A 137 9.05 5.14 4.67
N ILE A 138 9.28 5.76 3.51
CA ILE A 138 10.49 5.56 2.70
C ILE A 138 11.73 6.05 3.45
N ASP A 139 11.65 7.22 4.10
CA ASP A 139 12.78 7.75 4.85
C ASP A 139 13.13 6.89 6.08
N GLU A 140 12.11 6.41 6.79
CA GLU A 140 12.25 5.47 7.90
C GLU A 140 12.86 4.13 7.44
N ALA A 141 12.30 3.54 6.38
CA ALA A 141 12.77 2.28 5.84
C ALA A 141 14.20 2.39 5.30
N GLY A 142 14.52 3.46 4.57
CA GLY A 142 15.87 3.69 4.08
C GLY A 142 16.89 3.93 5.22
N THR A 143 16.48 4.60 6.29
CA THR A 143 17.32 4.76 7.50
C THR A 143 17.55 3.42 8.19
N ALA A 144 16.50 2.59 8.33
CA ALA A 144 16.60 1.24 8.88
C ALA A 144 17.52 0.35 8.03
N ALA A 145 17.42 0.43 6.70
CA ALA A 145 18.29 -0.30 5.79
C ALA A 145 19.77 0.03 6.03
N GLU A 146 20.10 1.31 6.15
CA GLU A 146 21.49 1.73 6.37
C GLU A 146 22.02 1.35 7.75
N ARG A 147 21.19 1.47 8.79
CA ARG A 147 21.63 1.37 10.19
C ARG A 147 21.51 -0.03 10.78
N LEU A 148 20.61 -0.86 10.27
CA LEU A 148 20.32 -2.18 10.80
C LEU A 148 20.75 -3.26 9.82
N ASP A 149 20.31 -3.16 8.57
CA ASP A 149 20.50 -4.25 7.60
C ASP A 149 21.87 -4.24 6.93
N LEU A 150 22.48 -3.05 6.80
CA LEU A 150 23.73 -2.85 6.06
C LEU A 150 24.92 -2.42 6.95
N ILE A 151 24.75 -2.40 8.28
CA ILE A 151 25.75 -1.90 9.23
C ILE A 151 27.10 -2.63 9.08
N ASP A 152 27.07 -3.97 9.01
CA ASP A 152 28.27 -4.80 8.90
C ASP A 152 28.63 -5.16 7.45
N ARG A 153 27.78 -4.79 6.48
CA ARG A 153 28.00 -5.06 5.05
C ARG A 153 28.96 -4.06 4.44
N THR A 154 30.25 -4.26 4.71
CA THR A 154 31.34 -3.41 4.19
C THR A 154 31.84 -3.84 2.81
N ASP A 155 31.33 -4.93 2.25
CA ASP A 155 31.64 -5.42 0.91
C ASP A 155 31.20 -4.47 -0.22
N ALA A 156 31.62 -4.74 -1.46
CA ALA A 156 31.29 -3.88 -2.61
C ALA A 156 29.78 -3.76 -2.83
N ALA A 157 29.04 -4.87 -2.67
CA ALA A 157 27.59 -4.90 -2.76
C ALA A 157 26.91 -4.03 -1.70
N GLY A 158 27.31 -4.14 -0.43
CA GLY A 158 26.77 -3.33 0.66
C GLY A 158 27.07 -1.84 0.50
N ARG A 159 28.27 -1.48 0.04
CA ARG A 159 28.62 -0.07 -0.27
C ARG A 159 27.79 0.48 -1.42
N HIS A 160 27.63 -0.30 -2.49
CA HIS A 160 26.82 0.11 -3.65
C HIS A 160 25.35 0.28 -3.27
N ALA A 161 24.79 -0.66 -2.50
CA ALA A 161 23.41 -0.57 -2.01
C ALA A 161 23.19 0.66 -1.12
N ARG A 162 24.12 0.98 -0.21
CA ARG A 162 24.05 2.19 0.62
C ARG A 162 24.07 3.47 -0.22
N ALA A 163 24.94 3.56 -1.22
CA ALA A 163 24.97 4.71 -2.11
C ALA A 163 23.63 4.89 -2.84
N ALA A 164 23.10 3.81 -3.43
CA ALA A 164 21.85 3.85 -4.16
C ALA A 164 20.62 4.15 -3.25
N LEU A 165 20.60 3.66 -2.00
CA LEU A 165 19.57 4.04 -1.02
C LEU A 165 19.59 5.54 -0.70
N ARG A 166 20.79 6.13 -0.54
CA ARG A 166 20.93 7.57 -0.31
C ARG A 166 20.47 8.38 -1.51
N ASP A 167 20.84 7.96 -2.72
CA ASP A 167 20.46 8.64 -3.95
C ASP A 167 18.93 8.66 -4.12
N GLY A 168 18.27 7.52 -3.86
CA GLY A 168 16.81 7.43 -3.94
C GLY A 168 16.09 8.30 -2.91
N ARG A 169 16.54 8.27 -1.65
CA ARG A 169 16.01 9.16 -0.59
C ARG A 169 16.23 10.63 -0.93
N HIS A 170 17.43 10.98 -1.39
CA HIS A 170 17.76 12.35 -1.75
C HIS A 170 16.86 12.86 -2.89
N ALA A 171 16.60 12.05 -3.91
CA ALA A 171 15.70 12.42 -5.00
C ALA A 171 14.29 12.78 -4.50
N LEU A 172 13.71 11.98 -3.61
CA LEU A 172 12.38 12.23 -3.04
C LEU A 172 12.38 13.40 -2.06
N GLU A 173 13.42 13.53 -1.23
CA GLU A 173 13.53 14.63 -0.27
C GLU A 173 13.68 15.98 -0.99
N GLN A 174 14.48 16.04 -2.07
CA GLN A 174 14.57 17.25 -2.90
C GLN A 174 13.21 17.61 -3.52
N ALA A 175 12.50 16.62 -4.08
CA ALA A 175 11.16 16.86 -4.63
C ALA A 175 10.18 17.35 -3.56
N ARG A 176 10.24 16.80 -2.34
CA ARG A 176 9.44 17.23 -1.19
C ARG A 176 9.75 18.67 -0.79
N LEU A 177 11.02 19.01 -0.62
CA LEU A 177 11.48 20.35 -0.20
C LEU A 177 11.15 21.43 -1.24
N MET A 178 11.19 21.09 -2.52
CA MET A 178 10.85 22.01 -3.62
C MET A 178 9.34 22.13 -3.87
N GLY A 179 8.50 21.37 -3.15
CA GLY A 179 7.06 21.31 -3.40
C GLY A 179 6.69 20.63 -4.73
N THR A 180 7.64 19.91 -5.35
CA THR A 180 7.47 19.17 -6.61
C THR A 180 7.32 17.67 -6.35
N TRP A 181 6.72 17.26 -5.24
CA TRP A 181 6.52 15.84 -4.91
C TRP A 181 5.55 15.13 -5.87
N THR A 182 4.83 15.89 -6.70
CA THR A 182 4.06 15.40 -7.84
C THR A 182 4.92 15.08 -9.08
N ASP A 183 6.22 15.43 -9.06
CA ASP A 183 7.18 15.12 -10.13
C ASP A 183 7.40 13.61 -10.23
N LEU A 184 6.77 12.98 -11.22
CA LEU A 184 6.91 11.56 -11.49
C LEU A 184 8.35 11.15 -11.80
N ASP A 185 9.19 12.06 -12.33
CA ASP A 185 10.58 11.75 -12.60
C ASP A 185 11.38 11.57 -11.30
N ALA A 186 11.04 12.30 -10.24
CA ALA A 186 11.67 12.11 -8.93
C ALA A 186 11.37 10.74 -8.34
N TRP A 187 10.11 10.29 -8.44
CA TRP A 187 9.70 8.95 -8.03
C TRP A 187 10.37 7.86 -8.85
N GLU A 188 10.46 8.05 -10.17
CA GLU A 188 11.10 7.07 -11.05
C GLU A 188 12.61 6.96 -10.80
N ARG A 189 13.29 8.09 -10.56
CA ARG A 189 14.70 8.10 -10.12
C ARG A 189 14.88 7.34 -8.80
N ALA A 190 14.01 7.60 -7.83
CA ALA A 190 14.07 6.93 -6.53
C ALA A 190 13.80 5.43 -6.63
N ARG A 191 12.76 5.04 -7.37
CA ARG A 191 12.43 3.63 -7.67
C ARG A 191 13.61 2.93 -8.31
N THR A 192 14.25 3.55 -9.31
CA THR A 192 15.44 3.01 -9.98
C THR A 192 16.60 2.83 -9.01
N ALA A 193 16.87 3.83 -8.16
CA ALA A 193 17.94 3.76 -7.18
C ALA A 193 17.69 2.66 -6.13
N PHE A 194 16.47 2.54 -5.60
CA PHE A 194 16.12 1.46 -4.68
C PHE A 194 16.12 0.08 -5.34
N GLN A 195 15.75 0.00 -6.61
CA GLN A 195 15.87 -1.23 -7.39
C GLN A 195 17.33 -1.66 -7.53
N THR A 196 18.23 -0.71 -7.82
CA THR A 196 19.68 -0.96 -7.87
C THR A 196 20.22 -1.41 -6.50
N ALA A 197 19.77 -0.80 -5.40
CA ALA A 197 20.14 -1.27 -4.07
C ALA A 197 19.67 -2.71 -3.82
N ALA A 198 18.42 -3.02 -4.15
CA ALA A 198 17.84 -4.34 -3.95
C ALA A 198 18.55 -5.43 -4.76
N THR A 199 18.82 -5.18 -6.05
CA THR A 199 19.50 -6.16 -6.92
C THR A 199 20.94 -6.41 -6.50
N ALA A 200 21.63 -5.38 -5.99
CA ALA A 200 22.99 -5.53 -5.47
C ALA A 200 23.06 -6.44 -4.23
N LEU A 201 22.01 -6.46 -3.41
CA LEU A 201 21.94 -7.25 -2.19
C LEU A 201 21.49 -8.68 -2.43
N LEU A 202 20.73 -8.93 -3.49
CA LEU A 202 20.22 -10.26 -3.82
C LEU A 202 21.34 -11.20 -4.31
N PRO A 203 21.38 -12.45 -3.81
CA PRO A 203 22.25 -13.48 -4.37
C PRO A 203 21.80 -13.83 -5.79
N ASP A 204 22.65 -14.55 -6.51
CA ASP A 204 22.26 -15.13 -7.79
C ASP A 204 21.06 -16.07 -7.56
N PRO A 205 19.98 -15.91 -8.33
CA PRO A 205 18.76 -16.63 -8.06
C PRO A 205 18.90 -18.10 -8.43
N ASP A 206 18.63 -18.98 -7.47
CA ASP A 206 18.34 -20.37 -7.77
C ASP A 206 16.95 -20.45 -8.43
N ARG A 207 16.89 -21.10 -9.60
CA ARG A 207 15.65 -21.26 -10.37
C ARG A 207 14.60 -22.03 -9.56
N ASP A 208 15.03 -23.04 -8.80
CA ASP A 208 14.09 -23.87 -8.04
C ASP A 208 13.54 -23.09 -6.84
N GLN A 209 14.37 -22.25 -6.20
CA GLN A 209 13.92 -21.29 -5.19
C GLN A 209 12.91 -20.27 -5.77
N LEU A 210 13.18 -19.69 -6.94
CA LEU A 210 12.24 -18.78 -7.60
C LEU A 210 10.91 -19.48 -7.95
N ALA A 211 10.97 -20.72 -8.43
CA ALA A 211 9.79 -21.51 -8.79
C ALA A 211 8.95 -21.86 -7.55
N ALA A 212 9.60 -22.19 -6.43
CA ALA A 212 8.95 -22.41 -5.15
C ALA A 212 8.23 -21.14 -4.66
N ALA A 213 8.90 -19.99 -4.73
CA ALA A 213 8.34 -18.70 -4.34
C ALA A 213 7.13 -18.33 -5.21
N ALA A 214 7.25 -18.50 -6.54
CA ALA A 214 6.15 -18.26 -7.47
C ALA A 214 4.94 -19.16 -7.18
N THR A 215 5.18 -20.44 -6.89
CA THR A 215 4.12 -21.39 -6.54
C THR A 215 3.44 -21.03 -5.24
N ALA A 216 4.20 -20.73 -4.19
CA ALA A 216 3.66 -20.28 -2.92
C ALA A 216 2.83 -19.00 -3.07
N CYS A 217 3.30 -18.04 -3.87
CA CYS A 217 2.57 -16.80 -4.14
C CYS A 217 1.25 -17.03 -4.89
N ARG A 218 1.22 -17.96 -5.86
CA ARG A 218 -0.02 -18.36 -6.54
C ARG A 218 -1.02 -18.97 -5.58
N THR A 219 -0.59 -19.96 -4.79
CA THR A 219 -1.44 -20.58 -3.75
C THR A 219 -1.97 -19.53 -2.77
N CYS A 220 -1.14 -18.57 -2.39
CA CYS A 220 -1.54 -17.46 -1.53
C CYS A 220 -2.65 -16.61 -2.13
N LEU A 221 -2.47 -16.18 -3.38
CA LEU A 221 -3.42 -15.35 -4.10
C LEU A 221 -4.75 -16.09 -4.32
N ASP A 222 -4.69 -17.38 -4.66
CA ASP A 222 -5.89 -18.18 -4.88
C ASP A 222 -6.68 -18.37 -3.58
N GLN A 223 -6.00 -18.63 -2.45
CA GLN A 223 -6.64 -18.73 -1.14
C GLN A 223 -7.27 -17.38 -0.73
N PHE A 224 -6.54 -16.28 -0.88
CA PHE A 224 -7.07 -14.94 -0.60
C PHE A 224 -8.35 -14.66 -1.41
N ARG A 225 -8.35 -14.98 -2.70
CA ARG A 225 -9.51 -14.77 -3.58
C ARG A 225 -10.69 -15.65 -3.19
N ALA A 226 -10.45 -16.91 -2.82
CA ALA A 226 -11.48 -17.80 -2.33
C ALA A 226 -12.13 -17.26 -1.04
N ASP A 227 -11.32 -16.84 -0.07
CA ASP A 227 -11.77 -16.25 1.19
C ASP A 227 -12.57 -14.95 0.97
N PHE A 228 -12.09 -14.11 0.06
CA PHE A 228 -12.77 -12.87 -0.33
C PHE A 228 -14.15 -13.15 -0.93
N LEU A 229 -14.23 -14.08 -1.91
CA LEU A 229 -15.49 -14.44 -2.55
C LEU A 229 -16.48 -15.07 -1.55
N ALA A 230 -16.01 -15.97 -0.69
CA ALA A 230 -16.85 -16.59 0.34
C ALA A 230 -17.42 -15.54 1.31
N THR A 231 -16.62 -14.56 1.71
CA THR A 231 -17.06 -13.46 2.58
C THR A 231 -18.08 -12.56 1.90
N MET A 232 -17.87 -12.23 0.62
CA MET A 232 -18.81 -11.45 -0.16
C MET A 232 -20.14 -12.18 -0.39
N GLN A 233 -20.11 -13.50 -0.58
CA GLN A 233 -21.32 -14.33 -0.68
C GLN A 233 -22.07 -14.38 0.66
N ALA A 234 -21.37 -14.58 1.78
CA ALA A 234 -21.98 -14.59 3.11
C ALA A 234 -22.69 -13.25 3.43
N ARG A 235 -22.10 -12.11 3.03
CA ARG A 235 -22.72 -10.78 3.18
C ARG A 235 -23.99 -10.62 2.36
N ARG A 236 -24.05 -11.18 1.15
CA ARG A 236 -25.25 -11.13 0.30
C ARG A 236 -26.39 -12.00 0.85
N LEU A 237 -26.06 -13.09 1.52
CA LEU A 237 -27.02 -14.04 2.10
C LEU A 237 -27.46 -13.67 3.52
N ALA A 238 -26.76 -12.75 4.18
CA ALA A 238 -27.12 -12.28 5.51
C ALA A 238 -28.47 -11.54 5.46
N PRO A 239 -29.44 -11.87 6.34
CA PRO A 239 -30.67 -11.11 6.45
C PRO A 239 -30.33 -9.65 6.80
N PRO A 240 -31.10 -8.66 6.28
CA PRO A 240 -30.86 -7.27 6.60
C PRO A 240 -30.89 -7.10 8.12
N THR A 241 -29.84 -6.51 8.67
CA THR A 241 -29.78 -6.17 10.09
C THR A 241 -31.05 -5.37 10.41
N PRO A 242 -31.86 -5.78 11.40
CA PRO A 242 -33.06 -5.04 11.73
C PRO A 242 -32.66 -3.61 12.06
N VAL A 243 -33.19 -2.65 11.31
CA VAL A 243 -33.00 -1.23 11.56
C VAL A 243 -33.49 -0.99 12.98
N ARG A 244 -32.56 -0.69 13.88
CA ARG A 244 -32.90 -0.35 15.27
C ARG A 244 -33.86 0.84 15.18
N PRO A 245 -35.10 0.73 15.70
CA PRO A 245 -36.06 1.82 15.59
C PRO A 245 -35.42 3.08 16.14
N VAL A 246 -35.45 4.15 15.34
CA VAL A 246 -35.01 5.47 15.77
C VAL A 246 -35.81 5.77 17.05
N PRO A 247 -35.15 6.03 18.20
CA PRO A 247 -35.87 6.42 19.40
C PRO A 247 -36.72 7.62 19.04
N ALA A 248 -38.03 7.54 19.31
CA ALA A 248 -38.95 8.63 19.08
C ALA A 248 -38.32 9.89 19.67
N GLY A 249 -38.06 10.87 18.80
CA GLY A 249 -37.53 12.16 19.25
C GLY A 249 -38.42 12.73 20.35
N PRO A 250 -37.86 13.57 21.25
CA PRO A 250 -38.66 14.21 22.27
C PRO A 250 -39.86 14.92 21.63
N PRO A 251 -41.04 14.90 22.28
CA PRO A 251 -42.25 15.49 21.74
C PRO A 251 -42.00 16.94 21.33
N ALA A 252 -42.53 17.32 20.16
CA ALA A 252 -42.41 18.66 19.61
C ALA A 252 -42.83 19.70 20.66
N VAL A 253 -41.91 20.60 21.00
CA VAL A 253 -42.20 21.76 21.85
C VAL A 253 -43.19 22.63 21.09
N ALA A 254 -44.36 22.88 21.69
CA ALA A 254 -45.39 23.75 21.12
C ALA A 254 -44.80 25.14 20.84
N PRO A 255 -45.14 25.77 19.69
CA PRO A 255 -44.64 27.09 19.37
C PRO A 255 -45.09 28.10 20.44
N ALA A 256 -44.14 28.89 20.94
CA ALA A 256 -44.41 29.93 21.91
C ALA A 256 -45.45 30.93 21.37
N ALA A 257 -46.45 31.24 22.20
CA ALA A 257 -47.48 32.22 21.87
C ALA A 257 -46.84 33.59 21.55
N PRO A 258 -47.27 34.27 20.48
CA PRO A 258 -46.77 35.59 20.14
C PRO A 258 -47.06 36.60 21.26
N PRO A 259 -46.15 37.53 21.56
CA PRO A 259 -46.36 38.53 22.60
C PRO A 259 -47.56 39.42 22.26
N ALA A 260 -48.43 39.63 23.25
CA ALA A 260 -49.58 40.50 23.15
C ALA A 260 -49.16 41.94 22.80
N ARG A 261 -49.81 42.53 21.79
CA ARG A 261 -49.59 43.94 21.44
C ARG A 261 -50.00 44.86 22.58
N PRO A 262 -49.22 45.90 22.91
CA PRO A 262 -49.62 46.90 23.90
C PRO A 262 -50.86 47.66 23.40
N ARG A 263 -51.85 47.82 24.30
CA ARG A 263 -53.01 48.69 24.10
C ARG A 263 -52.52 50.13 23.90
N ARG A 264 -52.94 50.76 22.81
CA ARG A 264 -52.87 52.23 22.66
C ARG A 264 -53.99 52.81 23.53
N ASP A 265 -53.62 53.45 24.63
CA ASP A 265 -54.52 54.37 25.31
C ASP A 265 -54.62 55.65 24.48
N GLY A 266 -55.86 56.05 24.20
CA GLY A 266 -56.20 57.19 23.36
C GLY A 266 -55.94 58.53 24.03
N ARG A 267 -55.70 59.53 23.18
CA ARG A 267 -56.12 60.91 23.35
C ARG A 267 -56.74 61.37 22.04
#